data_AF-A0A6N8ZX64-F1
#
_entry.id   AF-A0A6N8ZX64-F1
#
_cell.length_a   1.000
_cell.length_b   1.000
_cell.length_c   1.000
_cell.angle_alpha   90.00
_cell.angle_beta   90.00
_cell.angle_gamma   90.00
#
_symmetry.space_group_name_H-M   'P 1'
#
loop_
_entity.id
_entity.type
_entity.pdbx_description
1 polymer ?
#
loop_
_entity_poly.entity_id
_entity_poly.type
_entity_poly.pdbx_seq_one_letter_code
_entity_poly.pdbx_strand_id
1 'polypeptide(L)'
;MLIVCLVAVGVAIAPRRWWEALALGAPVLLPWWMSLLVVACGIGVVLRKSRPDPYQEVAYLQAVSAELQAGRSLRQALIDASVRAPDLDLTRVVRLCRSGRPMTEVATVTAGALPGTGRLAGAAVRIAAESGGRVSTAFATLAGIQADRIELRREVRSAGSSARASVFVLAGLPVFGLLFAGASGMLAELMAMGRVGPILVAIGSALLIGGATVTLLIGRKLS
;
A
#
# COMPACT_ATOMS: atom_id res chain seq x y z
N MET A 1 5.91 -45.48 -12.25
CA MET A 1 6.35 -46.54 -11.31
C MET A 1 7.87 -46.73 -11.23
N LEU A 2 8.66 -46.40 -12.26
CA LEU A 2 10.13 -46.51 -12.24
C LEU A 2 10.85 -45.56 -11.24
N ILE A 3 10.22 -44.44 -10.88
CA ILE A 3 10.79 -43.44 -9.97
C ILE A 3 10.71 -43.89 -8.50
N VAL A 4 9.74 -44.74 -8.14
CA VAL A 4 9.56 -45.21 -6.75
C VAL A 4 10.56 -46.31 -6.39
N CYS A 5 10.96 -47.15 -7.36
CA CYS A 5 12.00 -48.17 -7.14
C CYS A 5 13.41 -47.60 -6.99
N LEU A 6 13.72 -46.46 -7.60
CA LEU A 6 15.05 -45.84 -7.53
C LEU A 6 15.31 -45.18 -6.16
N VAL A 7 14.25 -44.67 -5.51
CA VAL A 7 14.32 -44.12 -4.14
C VAL A 7 14.43 -45.23 -3.09
N ALA A 8 13.80 -46.39 -3.31
CA ALA A 8 13.83 -47.51 -2.35
C ALA A 8 15.20 -48.23 -2.32
N VAL A 9 15.90 -48.33 -3.45
CA VAL A 9 17.20 -49.02 -3.52
C VAL A 9 18.35 -48.14 -2.97
N GLY A 10 18.23 -46.81 -3.02
CA GLY A 10 19.23 -45.89 -2.47
C GLY A 10 19.27 -45.81 -0.93
N VAL A 11 18.23 -46.29 -0.24
CA VAL A 11 18.11 -46.21 1.23
C VAL A 11 18.73 -47.43 1.93
N ALA A 12 18.94 -48.54 1.24
CA ALA A 12 19.36 -49.80 1.86
C ALA A 12 20.88 -49.99 2.00
N ILE A 13 21.72 -49.15 1.39
CA ILE A 13 23.18 -49.31 1.42
C ILE A 13 23.83 -47.98 1.84
N ALA A 14 24.10 -47.85 3.15
CA ALA A 14 25.10 -46.99 3.81
C ALA A 14 24.55 -46.12 4.96
N PRO A 15 24.21 -46.68 6.13
CA PRO A 15 23.62 -45.93 7.24
C PRO A 15 24.60 -44.99 7.99
N ARG A 16 25.77 -44.64 7.41
CA ARG A 16 26.83 -43.88 8.10
C ARG A 16 27.35 -42.63 7.39
N ARG A 17 26.89 -42.32 6.17
CA ARG A 17 27.35 -41.13 5.39
C ARG A 17 26.22 -40.29 4.77
N TRP A 18 24.97 -40.45 5.21
CA TRP A 18 23.84 -39.65 4.71
C TRP A 18 23.97 -38.14 5.01
N TRP A 19 24.75 -37.78 6.03
CA TRP A 19 25.08 -36.39 6.33
C TRP A 19 25.96 -35.74 5.24
N GLU A 20 26.81 -36.51 4.54
CA GLU A 20 27.60 -36.02 3.40
C GLU A 20 26.74 -35.85 2.14
N ALA A 21 25.75 -36.72 1.93
CA ALA A 21 24.79 -36.60 0.84
C ALA A 21 23.79 -35.44 1.04
N LEU A 22 23.37 -35.18 2.27
CA LEU A 22 22.59 -34.00 2.65
C LEU A 22 23.43 -32.71 2.54
N ALA A 23 24.71 -32.75 2.90
CA ALA A 23 25.62 -31.61 2.75
C ALA A 23 25.94 -31.27 1.29
N LEU A 24 25.95 -32.26 0.38
CA LEU A 24 26.19 -32.07 -1.05
C LEU A 24 24.91 -31.73 -1.85
N GLY A 25 23.72 -32.18 -1.38
CA GLY A 25 22.44 -31.89 -2.02
C GLY A 25 21.75 -30.58 -1.55
N ALA A 26 22.01 -30.14 -0.31
CA ALA A 26 21.48 -28.90 0.24
C ALA A 26 21.84 -27.61 -0.54
N PRO A 27 23.07 -27.42 -1.08
CA PRO A 27 23.42 -26.17 -1.76
C PRO A 27 22.76 -26.00 -3.14
N VAL A 28 22.22 -27.07 -3.73
CA VAL A 28 21.60 -27.02 -5.08
C VAL A 28 20.10 -26.73 -5.02
N LEU A 29 19.41 -27.09 -3.93
CA LEU A 29 17.97 -26.84 -3.75
C LEU A 29 17.66 -25.54 -3.00
N LEU A 30 18.63 -25.02 -2.23
CA LEU A 30 18.51 -23.73 -1.54
C LEU A 30 18.46 -22.45 -2.43
N PRO A 31 18.79 -22.41 -3.73
CA PRO A 31 18.66 -21.18 -4.53
C PRO A 31 17.23 -20.94 -5.08
N TRP A 32 16.45 -22.01 -5.26
CA TRP A 32 15.17 -21.94 -5.99
C TRP A 32 13.98 -21.45 -5.15
N TRP A 33 13.98 -21.73 -3.84
CA TRP A 33 12.95 -21.18 -2.93
C TRP A 33 13.13 -19.68 -2.68
N MET A 34 14.37 -19.16 -2.74
CA MET A 34 14.63 -17.72 -2.63
C MET A 34 14.15 -16.93 -3.84
N SER A 35 14.25 -17.51 -5.05
CA SER A 35 13.73 -16.90 -6.28
C SER A 35 12.20 -16.87 -6.32
N LEU A 36 11.54 -17.92 -5.82
CA LEU A 36 10.08 -17.94 -5.63
C LEU A 36 9.59 -16.90 -4.61
N LEU A 37 10.33 -16.67 -3.53
CA LEU A 37 10.00 -15.63 -2.53
C LEU A 37 10.10 -14.21 -3.09
N VAL A 38 11.07 -13.94 -3.97
CA VAL A 38 11.20 -12.63 -4.64
C VAL A 38 10.04 -12.37 -5.60
N VAL A 39 9.61 -13.39 -6.36
CA VAL A 39 8.45 -13.30 -7.27
C VAL A 39 7.14 -13.13 -6.49
N ALA A 40 6.95 -13.89 -5.40
CA ALA A 40 5.78 -13.76 -4.54
C ALA A 40 5.69 -12.37 -3.86
N CYS A 41 6.83 -11.81 -3.43
CA CYS A 41 6.90 -10.48 -2.84
C CYS A 41 6.56 -9.38 -3.87
N GLY A 42 7.00 -9.54 -5.13
CA GLY A 42 6.65 -8.63 -6.23
C GLY A 42 5.15 -8.63 -6.57
N ILE A 43 4.52 -9.79 -6.59
CA ILE A 43 3.08 -9.93 -6.88
C ILE A 43 2.22 -9.29 -5.77
N GLY A 44 2.63 -9.41 -4.50
CA GLY A 44 1.93 -8.80 -3.36
C GLY A 44 1.91 -7.26 -3.39
N VAL A 45 2.90 -6.63 -4.04
CA VAL A 45 2.96 -5.17 -4.22
C VAL A 45 2.01 -4.70 -5.33
N VAL A 46 1.79 -5.52 -6.35
CA VAL A 46 0.94 -5.20 -7.51
C VAL A 46 -0.56 -5.37 -7.19
N LEU A 47 -0.92 -6.30 -6.31
CA LEU A 47 -2.31 -6.53 -5.88
C LEU A 47 -2.85 -5.47 -4.89
N ARG A 48 -2.21 -4.30 -4.81
CA ARG A 48 -2.62 -3.25 -3.88
C ARG A 48 -3.99 -2.70 -4.28
N LYS A 49 -4.99 -3.07 -3.48
CA LYS A 49 -6.39 -2.60 -3.56
C LYS A 49 -6.46 -1.10 -3.87
N SER A 50 -7.21 -0.74 -4.92
CA SER A 50 -7.50 0.64 -5.30
C SER A 50 -7.99 1.41 -4.08
N ARG A 51 -7.29 2.49 -3.74
CA ARG A 51 -7.74 3.39 -2.67
C ARG A 51 -8.95 4.18 -3.19
N PRO A 52 -9.97 4.44 -2.36
CA PRO A 52 -11.09 5.31 -2.72
C PRO A 52 -10.59 6.63 -3.28
N ASP A 53 -11.24 7.14 -4.33
CA ASP A 53 -10.84 8.38 -4.97
C ASP A 53 -10.98 9.57 -3.99
N PRO A 54 -9.86 10.25 -3.64
CA PRO A 54 -9.88 11.36 -2.69
C PRO A 54 -10.77 12.54 -3.14
N TYR A 55 -11.04 12.69 -4.44
CA TYR A 55 -11.79 13.83 -4.98
C TYR A 55 -13.30 13.72 -4.79
N GLN A 56 -13.83 12.56 -4.39
CA GLN A 56 -15.28 12.41 -4.19
C GLN A 56 -15.81 13.24 -3.02
N GLU A 57 -15.02 13.40 -1.96
CA GLU A 57 -15.36 14.32 -0.87
C GLU A 57 -15.46 15.77 -1.36
N VAL A 58 -14.54 16.19 -2.23
CA VAL A 58 -14.56 17.53 -2.84
C VAL A 58 -15.80 17.69 -3.71
N ALA A 59 -16.09 16.71 -4.58
CA ALA A 59 -17.26 16.72 -5.45
C ALA A 59 -18.58 16.78 -4.67
N TYR A 60 -18.67 16.04 -3.56
CA TYR A 60 -19.82 16.09 -2.67
C TYR A 60 -20.01 17.49 -2.07
N LEU A 61 -18.97 18.07 -1.48
CA LEU A 61 -19.05 19.39 -0.83
C LEU A 61 -19.35 20.51 -1.85
N GLN A 62 -18.77 20.45 -3.05
CA GLN A 62 -19.09 21.37 -4.15
C GLN A 62 -20.54 21.22 -4.60
N ALA A 63 -21.03 19.99 -4.74
CA ALA A 63 -22.42 19.75 -5.10
C ALA A 63 -23.38 20.28 -4.01
N VAL A 64 -23.10 20.06 -2.72
CA VAL A 64 -23.90 20.65 -1.63
C VAL A 64 -23.92 22.18 -1.73
N SER A 65 -22.76 22.79 -1.96
CA SER A 65 -22.67 24.25 -2.13
C SER A 65 -23.51 24.74 -3.32
N ALA A 66 -23.40 24.08 -4.47
CA ALA A 66 -24.12 24.44 -5.69
C ALA A 66 -25.65 24.31 -5.52
N GLU A 67 -26.12 23.23 -4.89
CA GLU A 67 -27.55 23.03 -4.62
C GLU A 67 -28.10 24.07 -3.64
N LEU A 68 -27.31 24.45 -2.62
CA LEU A 68 -27.66 25.52 -1.69
C LEU A 68 -27.69 26.89 -2.38
N GLN A 69 -26.75 27.18 -3.29
CA GLN A 69 -26.76 28.41 -4.09
C GLN A 69 -27.94 28.46 -5.05
N ALA A 70 -28.40 27.31 -5.55
CA ALA A 70 -29.62 27.18 -6.33
C ALA A 70 -30.91 27.34 -5.49
N GLY A 71 -30.79 27.59 -4.18
CA GLY A 71 -31.92 27.80 -3.28
C GLY A 71 -32.57 26.51 -2.77
N ARG A 72 -31.94 25.34 -2.96
CA ARG A 72 -32.47 24.10 -2.39
C ARG A 72 -32.30 24.10 -0.87
N SER A 73 -33.25 23.43 -0.18
CA SER A 73 -33.10 23.20 1.26
C SER A 73 -31.86 22.36 1.55
N LEU A 74 -31.22 22.59 2.70
CA LEU A 74 -30.03 21.83 3.12
C LEU A 74 -30.22 20.32 3.04
N ARG A 75 -31.37 19.82 3.48
CA ARG A 75 -31.71 18.41 3.44
C ARG A 75 -31.72 17.88 2.00
N GLN A 76 -32.31 18.63 1.08
CA GLN A 76 -32.38 18.25 -0.32
C GLN A 76 -31.00 18.35 -0.99
N ALA A 77 -30.22 19.40 -0.68
CA ALA A 77 -28.85 19.55 -1.15
C ALA A 77 -27.96 18.37 -0.75
N LEU A 78 -28.04 17.90 0.49
CA LEU A 78 -27.28 16.72 0.98
C LEU A 78 -27.70 15.44 0.26
N ILE A 79 -28.99 15.26 -0.02
CA ILE A 79 -29.49 14.09 -0.76
C ILE A 79 -29.00 14.14 -2.20
N ASP A 80 -29.19 15.25 -2.89
CA ASP A 80 -28.86 15.37 -4.31
C ASP A 80 -27.34 15.31 -4.52
N ALA A 81 -26.56 15.91 -3.62
CA ALA A 81 -25.10 15.86 -3.67
C ALA A 81 -24.53 14.44 -3.53
N SER A 82 -25.21 13.54 -2.80
CA SER A 82 -24.72 12.18 -2.55
C SER A 82 -24.48 11.38 -3.84
N VAL A 83 -25.24 11.67 -4.91
CA VAL A 83 -25.09 11.02 -6.22
C VAL A 83 -23.72 11.31 -6.85
N ARG A 84 -23.09 12.45 -6.51
CA ARG A 84 -21.78 12.85 -7.03
C ARG A 84 -20.60 12.16 -6.31
N ALA A 85 -20.86 11.38 -5.26
CA ALA A 85 -19.84 10.72 -4.45
C ALA A 85 -20.26 9.31 -4.01
N PRO A 86 -20.36 8.35 -4.95
CA PRO A 86 -20.87 7.01 -4.69
C PRO A 86 -19.99 6.14 -3.78
N ASP A 87 -18.68 6.41 -3.68
CA ASP A 87 -17.77 5.63 -2.84
C ASP A 87 -17.76 6.09 -1.37
N LEU A 88 -18.40 7.23 -1.07
CA LEU A 88 -18.60 7.67 0.31
C LEU A 88 -19.78 6.93 0.93
N ASP A 89 -19.65 6.50 2.19
CA ASP A 89 -20.76 5.90 2.95
C ASP A 89 -21.76 6.97 3.42
N LEU A 90 -22.48 7.55 2.45
CA LEU A 90 -23.51 8.56 2.67
C LEU A 90 -24.91 7.97 2.86
N THR A 91 -25.05 6.65 2.80
CA THR A 91 -26.35 5.94 2.90
C THR A 91 -27.10 6.35 4.17
N ARG A 92 -26.38 6.44 5.29
CA ARG A 92 -26.97 6.85 6.57
C ARG A 92 -27.36 8.33 6.58
N VAL A 93 -26.57 9.21 5.98
CA VAL A 93 -26.87 10.65 5.84
C VAL A 93 -28.15 10.84 5.02
N VAL A 94 -28.23 10.21 3.86
CA VAL A 94 -29.39 10.27 2.95
C VAL A 94 -30.65 9.72 3.64
N ARG A 95 -30.53 8.59 4.35
CA ARG A 95 -31.66 7.99 5.08
C ARG A 95 -32.21 8.94 6.14
N LEU A 96 -31.35 9.52 6.99
CA LEU A 96 -31.77 10.48 8.02
C LEU A 96 -32.37 11.74 7.41
N CYS A 97 -31.81 12.20 6.28
CA CYS A 97 -32.36 13.30 5.52
C CYS A 97 -33.78 12.97 5.04
N ARG A 98 -34.00 11.85 4.36
CA ARG A 98 -35.34 11.46 3.86
C ARG A 98 -36.37 11.24 4.97
N SER A 99 -35.95 10.73 6.12
CA SER A 99 -36.86 10.49 7.25
C SER A 99 -37.18 11.74 8.09
N GLY A 100 -36.77 12.93 7.67
CA GLY A 100 -37.10 14.17 8.40
C GLY A 100 -36.40 14.34 9.75
N ARG A 101 -35.36 13.55 10.05
CA ARG A 101 -34.69 13.56 11.36
C ARG A 101 -34.01 14.91 11.65
N PRO A 102 -33.76 15.25 12.93
CA PRO A 102 -33.13 16.52 13.30
C PRO A 102 -31.79 16.73 12.57
N MET A 103 -31.53 17.96 12.13
CA MET A 103 -30.27 18.29 11.44
C MET A 103 -29.04 18.13 12.34
N THR A 104 -29.21 18.19 13.66
CA THR A 104 -28.15 17.85 14.62
C THR A 104 -27.72 16.38 14.51
N GLU A 105 -28.65 15.46 14.27
CA GLU A 105 -28.34 14.03 14.06
C GLU A 105 -27.75 13.78 12.66
N VAL A 106 -28.23 14.52 11.64
CA VAL A 106 -27.62 14.46 10.30
C VAL A 106 -26.20 15.00 10.32
N ALA A 107 -25.93 16.06 11.08
CA ALA A 107 -24.61 16.65 11.25
C ALA A 107 -23.60 15.65 11.84
N THR A 108 -23.97 14.90 12.89
CA THR A 108 -23.07 13.92 13.52
C THR A 108 -22.73 12.78 12.59
N VAL A 109 -23.70 12.28 11.82
CA VAL A 109 -23.46 11.22 10.83
C VAL A 109 -22.63 11.74 9.66
N THR A 110 -22.92 12.95 9.17
CA THR A 110 -22.13 13.58 8.10
C THR A 110 -20.66 13.74 8.53
N ALA A 111 -20.42 14.02 9.81
CA ALA A 111 -19.07 14.11 10.34
C ALA A 111 -18.28 12.80 10.34
N GLY A 112 -18.96 11.65 10.43
CA GLY A 112 -18.35 10.33 10.35
C GLY A 112 -18.20 9.81 8.92
N ALA A 113 -19.01 10.28 7.97
CA ALA A 113 -19.04 9.77 6.60
C ALA A 113 -17.91 10.35 5.71
N LEU A 114 -17.37 11.52 6.06
CA LEU A 114 -16.39 12.25 5.27
C LEU A 114 -14.98 12.11 5.87
N PRO A 115 -14.01 11.51 5.15
CA PRO A 115 -12.73 11.11 5.73
C PRO A 115 -11.77 12.28 6.01
N GLY A 116 -11.80 13.38 5.24
CA GLY A 116 -10.86 14.49 5.36
C GLY A 116 -11.37 15.67 6.17
N THR A 117 -12.63 16.05 5.95
CA THR A 117 -13.25 17.27 6.49
C THR A 117 -14.54 17.02 7.26
N GLY A 118 -14.87 15.75 7.58
CA GLY A 118 -16.15 15.40 8.20
C GLY A 118 -16.50 16.22 9.43
N ARG A 119 -15.59 16.40 10.39
CA ARG A 119 -15.87 17.23 11.58
C ARG A 119 -16.31 18.66 11.23
N LEU A 120 -15.68 19.27 10.23
CA LEU A 120 -16.02 20.62 9.77
C LEU A 120 -17.32 20.62 8.96
N ALA A 121 -17.54 19.63 8.10
CA ALA A 121 -18.77 19.46 7.34
C ALA A 121 -19.99 19.24 8.26
N GLY A 122 -19.87 18.42 9.31
CA GLY A 122 -20.90 18.26 10.31
C GLY A 122 -21.19 19.54 11.09
N ALA A 123 -20.15 20.30 11.45
CA ALA A 123 -20.32 21.61 12.07
C ALA A 123 -21.05 22.59 11.12
N ALA A 124 -20.71 22.58 9.84
CA ALA A 124 -21.39 23.38 8.81
C ALA A 124 -22.87 23.00 8.68
N VAL A 125 -23.20 21.71 8.67
CA VAL A 125 -24.61 21.24 8.66
C VAL A 125 -25.37 21.74 9.89
N ARG A 126 -24.76 21.68 11.09
CA ARG A 126 -25.40 22.17 12.32
C ARG A 126 -25.66 23.67 12.28
N ILE A 127 -24.66 24.45 11.87
CA ILE A 127 -24.79 25.91 11.71
C ILE A 127 -25.83 26.24 10.63
N ALA A 128 -25.90 25.47 9.54
CA ALA A 128 -26.87 25.67 8.47
C ALA A 128 -28.30 25.46 8.90
N ALA A 129 -28.53 24.48 9.79
CA ALA A 129 -29.84 24.24 10.37
C ALA A 129 -30.35 25.42 11.19
N GLU A 130 -29.45 26.22 11.75
CA GLU A 130 -29.78 27.38 12.60
C GLU A 130 -29.82 28.69 11.79
N SER A 131 -28.94 28.86 10.79
CA SER A 131 -28.70 30.15 10.14
C SER A 131 -29.22 30.30 8.71
N GLY A 132 -29.58 29.21 8.03
CA GLY A 132 -30.33 29.20 6.75
C GLY A 132 -29.65 29.78 5.49
N GLY A 133 -28.82 30.83 5.56
CA GLY A 133 -28.50 31.66 4.39
C GLY A 133 -27.03 31.78 3.97
N ARG A 134 -26.04 31.39 4.79
CA ARG A 134 -24.61 31.60 4.50
C ARG A 134 -23.75 30.33 4.46
N VAL A 135 -24.36 29.14 4.39
CA VAL A 135 -23.58 27.89 4.51
C VAL A 135 -23.13 27.36 3.15
N SER A 136 -23.70 27.81 2.04
CA SER A 136 -23.16 27.48 0.72
C SER A 136 -21.69 27.85 0.57
N THR A 137 -21.28 29.03 1.06
CA THR A 137 -19.88 29.45 1.08
C THR A 137 -19.03 28.59 2.02
N ALA A 138 -19.56 28.18 3.17
CA ALA A 138 -18.84 27.28 4.08
C ALA A 138 -18.54 25.92 3.40
N PHE A 139 -19.50 25.32 2.71
CA PHE A 139 -19.27 24.08 1.96
C PHE A 139 -18.29 24.28 0.79
N ALA A 140 -18.36 25.40 0.07
CA ALA A 140 -17.41 25.73 -0.99
C ALA A 140 -15.97 25.89 -0.44
N THR A 141 -15.83 26.59 0.69
CA THR A 141 -14.52 26.76 1.36
C THR A 141 -13.98 25.42 1.84
N LEU A 142 -14.80 24.55 2.42
CA LEU A 142 -14.38 23.20 2.83
C LEU A 142 -13.95 22.35 1.64
N ALA A 143 -14.65 22.45 0.51
CA ALA A 143 -14.24 21.79 -0.72
C ALA A 143 -12.87 22.28 -1.21
N GLY A 144 -12.63 23.60 -1.20
CA GLY A 144 -11.34 24.20 -1.55
C GLY A 144 -10.21 23.71 -0.65
N ILE A 145 -10.40 23.78 0.68
CA ILE A 145 -9.42 23.30 1.66
C ILE A 145 -9.09 21.81 1.43
N GLN A 146 -10.10 20.98 1.13
CA GLN A 146 -9.88 19.57 0.89
C GLN A 146 -9.17 19.31 -0.45
N ALA A 147 -9.51 20.07 -1.50
CA ALA A 147 -8.81 20.00 -2.78
C ALA A 147 -7.31 20.36 -2.62
N ASP A 148 -7.02 21.46 -1.93
CA ASP A 148 -5.64 21.90 -1.64
C ASP A 148 -4.89 20.83 -0.84
N ARG A 149 -5.52 20.21 0.15
CA ARG A 149 -4.91 19.10 0.92
C ARG A 149 -4.60 17.89 0.06
N ILE A 150 -5.46 17.55 -0.90
CA ILE A 150 -5.22 16.43 -1.81
C ILE A 150 -4.05 16.77 -2.73
N GLU A 151 -4.00 18.00 -3.24
CA GLU A 151 -2.91 18.46 -4.11
C GLU A 151 -1.58 18.49 -3.36
N LEU A 152 -1.51 19.09 -2.17
CA LEU A 152 -0.31 19.05 -1.33
C LEU A 152 0.13 17.60 -1.06
N ARG A 153 -0.80 16.68 -0.78
CA ARG A 153 -0.46 15.27 -0.59
C ARG A 153 0.05 14.60 -1.86
N ARG A 154 -0.44 15.00 -3.03
CA ARG A 154 0.04 14.54 -4.34
C ARG A 154 1.42 15.09 -4.64
N GLU A 155 1.65 16.38 -4.42
CA GLU A 155 2.95 17.03 -4.55
C GLU A 155 3.98 16.36 -3.64
N VAL A 156 3.71 16.24 -2.34
CA VAL A 156 4.60 15.55 -1.39
C VAL A 156 4.86 14.11 -1.81
N ARG A 157 3.83 13.39 -2.31
CA ARG A 157 4.00 12.03 -2.80
C ARG A 157 4.84 11.97 -4.07
N SER A 158 4.67 12.90 -4.99
CA SER A 158 5.42 12.98 -6.25
C SER A 158 6.88 13.34 -6.00
N ALA A 159 7.14 14.33 -5.13
CA ALA A 159 8.48 14.70 -4.68
C ALA A 159 9.16 13.54 -3.95
N GLY A 160 8.42 12.79 -3.14
CA GLY A 160 8.92 11.57 -2.51
C GLY A 160 9.09 10.38 -3.47
N SER A 161 8.43 10.36 -4.63
CA SER A 161 8.45 9.23 -5.55
C SER A 161 9.77 9.08 -6.31
N SER A 162 10.40 10.20 -6.70
CA SER A 162 11.73 10.19 -7.31
C SER A 162 12.80 9.74 -6.31
N ALA A 163 12.74 10.25 -5.07
CA ALA A 163 13.61 9.82 -3.98
C ALA A 163 13.45 8.31 -3.68
N ARG A 164 12.21 7.80 -3.68
CA ARG A 164 11.93 6.37 -3.50
C ARG A 164 12.42 5.51 -4.66
N ALA A 165 12.25 5.96 -5.90
CA ALA A 165 12.75 5.24 -7.08
C ALA A 165 14.27 5.09 -7.02
N SER A 166 14.98 6.16 -6.66
CA SER A 166 16.44 6.12 -6.46
C SER A 166 16.84 5.16 -5.34
N VAL A 167 16.12 5.14 -4.21
CA VAL A 167 16.37 4.18 -3.12
C VAL A 167 16.17 2.73 -3.56
N PHE A 168 15.14 2.45 -4.36
CA PHE A 168 14.92 1.11 -4.92
C PHE A 168 16.04 0.69 -5.88
N VAL A 169 16.50 1.60 -6.74
CA VAL A 169 17.62 1.32 -7.65
C VAL A 169 18.91 1.09 -6.86
N LEU A 170 19.21 1.94 -5.88
CA LEU A 170 20.41 1.84 -5.04
C LEU A 170 20.43 0.55 -4.20
N ALA A 171 19.27 0.16 -3.65
CA ALA A 171 19.13 -1.08 -2.89
C ALA A 171 19.07 -2.34 -3.77
N GLY A 172 18.58 -2.20 -5.01
CA GLY A 172 18.43 -3.31 -5.96
C GLY A 172 19.74 -3.72 -6.63
N LEU A 173 20.61 -2.76 -6.95
CA LEU A 173 21.90 -3.00 -7.60
C LEU A 173 22.77 -4.09 -6.92
N PRO A 174 23.00 -4.06 -5.59
CA PRO A 174 23.78 -5.10 -4.93
C PRO A 174 23.12 -6.48 -5.01
N VAL A 175 21.79 -6.54 -4.84
CA VAL A 175 21.03 -7.80 -4.93
C VAL A 175 21.10 -8.37 -6.34
N PHE A 176 20.99 -7.51 -7.36
CA PHE A 176 21.17 -7.88 -8.76
C PHE A 176 22.58 -8.44 -9.01
N GLY A 177 23.62 -7.80 -8.48
CA GLY A 177 24.99 -8.30 -8.58
C GLY A 177 25.16 -9.70 -7.99
N LEU A 178 24.51 -9.98 -6.85
CA LEU A 178 24.57 -11.29 -6.21
C LEU A 178 23.80 -12.36 -7.00
N LEU A 179 22.63 -12.02 -7.55
CA LEU A 179 21.87 -12.89 -8.44
C LEU A 179 22.64 -13.18 -9.74
N PHE A 180 23.25 -12.16 -10.33
CA PHE A 180 24.07 -12.28 -11.54
C PHE A 180 25.30 -13.16 -11.29
N ALA A 181 26.01 -12.96 -10.18
CA ALA A 181 27.15 -13.79 -9.80
C ALA A 181 26.78 -15.25 -9.51
N GLY A 182 25.55 -15.49 -9.03
CA GLY A 182 24.98 -16.83 -8.89
C GLY A 182 24.67 -17.46 -10.24
N ALA A 183 24.04 -16.71 -11.14
CA ALA A 183 23.65 -17.17 -12.47
C ALA A 183 24.86 -17.42 -13.38
N SER A 184 25.94 -16.65 -13.23
CA SER A 184 27.17 -16.80 -14.02
C SER A 184 28.05 -17.97 -13.55
N GLY A 185 27.70 -18.65 -12.46
CA GLY A 185 28.50 -19.74 -11.88
C GLY A 185 29.71 -19.27 -11.07
N MET A 186 29.97 -17.97 -11.01
CA MET A 186 31.10 -17.39 -10.26
C MET A 186 31.02 -17.68 -8.76
N LEU A 187 29.81 -17.72 -8.19
CA LEU A 187 29.59 -18.15 -6.81
C LEU A 187 29.88 -19.65 -6.61
N ALA A 188 29.63 -20.49 -7.61
CA ALA A 188 29.91 -21.93 -7.54
C ALA A 188 31.42 -22.21 -7.62
N GLU A 189 32.16 -21.47 -8.45
CA GLU A 189 33.62 -21.53 -8.50
C GLU A 189 34.26 -21.07 -7.18
N LEU A 190 33.75 -20.00 -6.57
CA LEU A 190 34.17 -19.54 -5.24
C LEU A 190 33.91 -20.61 -4.18
N MET A 191 32.75 -21.27 -4.21
CA MET A 191 32.43 -22.37 -3.28
C MET A 191 33.33 -23.60 -3.47
N ALA A 192 33.87 -23.82 -4.68
CA ALA A 192 34.81 -24.90 -4.97
C ALA A 192 36.24 -24.61 -4.46
N MET A 193 36.55 -23.37 -4.07
CA MET A 193 37.87 -22.91 -3.62
C MET A 193 38.15 -23.26 -2.15
N GLY A 194 37.93 -24.53 -1.77
CA GLY A 194 38.21 -25.08 -0.45
C GLY A 194 37.39 -24.47 0.69
N ARG A 195 37.86 -24.59 1.95
CA ARG A 195 37.13 -24.11 3.15
C ARG A 195 36.97 -22.58 3.22
N VAL A 196 37.79 -21.83 2.48
CA VAL A 196 37.81 -20.35 2.54
C VAL A 196 36.70 -19.74 1.69
N GLY A 197 36.38 -20.36 0.55
CA GLY A 197 35.35 -19.91 -0.39
C GLY A 197 33.96 -19.71 0.24
N PRO A 198 33.41 -20.71 0.95
CA PRO A 198 32.12 -20.58 1.62
C PRO A 198 32.07 -19.47 2.68
N ILE A 199 33.17 -19.25 3.41
CA ILE A 199 33.28 -18.21 4.43
C ILE A 199 33.22 -16.83 3.77
N LEU A 200 33.93 -16.63 2.66
CA LEU A 200 33.91 -15.38 1.90
C LEU A 200 32.53 -15.09 1.31
N VAL A 201 31.87 -16.10 0.73
CA VAL A 201 30.51 -15.93 0.20
C VAL A 201 29.51 -15.62 1.32
N ALA A 202 29.63 -16.28 2.48
CA ALA A 202 28.77 -16.01 3.63
C ALA A 202 28.94 -14.57 4.15
N ILE A 203 30.18 -14.11 4.35
CA ILE A 203 30.47 -12.74 4.81
C ILE A 203 30.03 -11.70 3.79
N GLY A 204 30.35 -11.90 2.50
CA GLY A 204 29.97 -10.99 1.42
C GLY A 204 28.45 -10.86 1.27
N SER A 205 27.74 -11.99 1.31
CA SER A 205 26.28 -12.01 1.25
C SER A 205 25.67 -11.33 2.48
N ALA A 206 26.21 -11.57 3.68
CA ALA A 206 25.73 -10.95 4.91
C ALA A 206 25.91 -9.43 4.90
N LEU A 207 27.06 -8.92 4.45
CA LEU A 207 27.30 -7.49 4.32
C LEU A 207 26.34 -6.85 3.30
N LEU A 208 26.14 -7.53 2.18
CA LEU A 208 25.35 -7.03 1.05
C LEU A 208 23.85 -7.00 1.40
N ILE A 209 23.35 -8.05 2.04
CA ILE A 209 21.99 -8.10 2.60
C ILE A 209 21.86 -7.04 3.70
N GLY A 210 22.83 -6.91 4.60
CA GLY A 210 22.84 -5.91 5.67
C GLY A 210 22.71 -4.48 5.13
N GLY A 211 23.54 -4.13 4.13
CA GLY A 211 23.49 -2.83 3.46
C GLY A 211 22.15 -2.57 2.78
N ALA A 212 21.66 -3.52 1.98
CA ALA A 212 20.35 -3.40 1.32
C ALA A 212 19.20 -3.24 2.31
N THR A 213 19.25 -3.96 3.44
CA THR A 213 18.22 -3.89 4.49
C THR A 213 18.20 -2.52 5.17
N VAL A 214 19.37 -1.96 5.48
CA VAL A 214 19.48 -0.60 6.07
C VAL A 214 18.95 0.45 5.10
N THR A 215 19.32 0.38 3.82
CA THR A 215 18.82 1.32 2.79
C THR A 215 17.30 1.23 2.64
N LEU A 216 16.72 0.02 2.66
CA LEU A 216 15.27 -0.19 2.63
C LEU A 216 14.57 0.31 3.91
N LEU A 217 15.19 0.14 5.08
CA LEU A 217 14.68 0.66 6.35
C LEU A 217 14.65 2.19 6.38
N ILE A 218 15.69 2.85 5.84
CA ILE A 218 15.72 4.30 5.69
C ILE A 218 14.63 4.75 4.71
N GLY A 219 14.47 4.06 3.58
CA GLY A 219 13.40 4.30 2.62
C GLY A 219 11.99 4.18 3.23
N ARG A 220 11.78 3.26 4.17
CA ARG A 220 10.51 3.10 4.90
C ARG A 220 10.25 4.19 5.94
N LYS A 221 11.28 4.82 6.51
CA LYS A 221 11.07 5.96 7.44
C LYS A 221 10.67 7.26 6.74
N LEU A 222 10.91 7.34 5.43
CA LEU A 222 10.52 8.47 4.56
C LEU A 222 9.08 8.32 4.00
N SER A 223 8.31 7.32 4.44
CA SER A 223 6.94 7.04 3.98
C SER A 223 5.90 7.26 5.05
#